data_AF-A0A8S3FZF5-F1
#
_entry.id   AF-A0A8S3FZF5-F1
#
_cell.length_a   1.000
_cell.length_b   1.000
_cell.length_c   1.000
_cell.angle_alpha   90.00
_cell.angle_beta   90.00
_cell.angle_gamma   90.00
#
_symmetry.space_group_name_H-M   'P 1'
#
loop_
_entity.id
_entity.type
_entity.pdbx_description
1 polymer ?
#
loop_
_entity_poly.entity_id
_entity_poly.type
_entity_poly.pdbx_seq_one_letter_code
_entity_poly.pdbx_strand_id
1 'polypeptide(L)'
;STANITGNYLKLFRWFIFLLLYTIVGALGMSIQDLLQKDVKQVAGPNMRLLISSLSSEYTVEKLIGELKTMKDMDEFLSKNDNADGVIILSLETNNDEIKRQLGFYAKKFEHMLPINEYIQREEHNLNLRERGIPINQARIKLFEQRNVQASRKEILPLIEQFIKDFAPKNSS
;
A
#
# COMPACT_ATOMS: atom_id res chain seq x y z
N SER A 1 47.50 -9.38 -14.25
CA SER A 1 46.60 -8.22 -14.32
C SER A 1 45.37 -8.52 -15.18
N THR A 2 44.59 -9.54 -14.83
CA THR A 2 43.46 -10.05 -15.65
C THR A 2 42.19 -10.29 -14.83
N ALA A 3 42.30 -10.47 -13.51
CA ALA A 3 41.16 -10.67 -12.61
C ALA A 3 40.30 -9.40 -12.36
N ASN A 4 40.87 -8.20 -12.53
CA ASN A 4 40.13 -6.94 -12.33
C ASN A 4 39.21 -6.58 -13.51
N ILE A 5 39.45 -7.14 -14.68
CA ILE A 5 38.73 -6.79 -15.91
C ILE A 5 37.36 -7.50 -15.91
N THR A 6 37.34 -8.80 -15.61
CA THR A 6 36.10 -9.63 -15.55
C THR A 6 35.13 -9.18 -14.46
N GLY A 7 35.62 -8.70 -13.31
CA GLY A 7 34.77 -8.18 -12.23
C GLY A 7 34.00 -6.91 -12.60
N ASN A 8 34.59 -6.02 -13.42
CA ASN A 8 33.93 -4.80 -13.88
C ASN A 8 32.86 -5.08 -14.94
N TYR A 9 33.12 -6.00 -15.88
CA TYR A 9 32.10 -6.40 -16.87
C TYR A 9 30.89 -7.07 -16.22
N LEU A 10 31.09 -7.88 -15.17
CA LEU A 10 29.97 -8.51 -14.46
C LEU A 10 29.12 -7.47 -13.68
N LYS A 11 29.75 -6.43 -13.12
CA LYS A 11 29.04 -5.31 -12.48
C LYS A 11 28.27 -4.46 -13.49
N LEU A 12 28.91 -4.09 -14.60
CA LEU A 12 28.28 -3.35 -15.70
C LEU A 12 27.12 -4.15 -16.31
N PHE A 13 27.28 -5.44 -16.52
CA PHE A 13 26.24 -6.32 -17.05
C PHE A 13 25.04 -6.44 -16.08
N ARG A 14 25.30 -6.58 -14.78
CA ARG A 14 24.23 -6.56 -13.75
C ARG A 14 23.51 -5.21 -13.73
N TRP A 15 24.24 -4.11 -13.81
CA TRP A 15 23.65 -2.77 -13.85
C TRP A 15 22.81 -2.57 -15.11
N PHE A 16 23.28 -3.07 -16.26
CA PHE A 16 22.57 -3.02 -17.54
C PHE A 16 21.30 -3.87 -17.53
N ILE A 17 21.33 -5.07 -16.94
CA ILE A 17 20.14 -5.91 -16.73
C ILE A 17 19.12 -5.20 -15.83
N PHE A 18 19.57 -4.57 -14.74
CA PHE A 18 18.70 -3.78 -13.87
C PHE A 18 18.05 -2.61 -14.63
N LEU A 19 18.82 -1.89 -15.43
CA LEU A 19 18.32 -0.76 -16.23
C LEU A 19 17.33 -1.24 -17.30
N LEU A 20 17.62 -2.35 -17.98
CA LEU A 20 16.77 -2.95 -19.00
C LEU A 20 15.45 -3.45 -18.40
N LEU A 21 15.48 -4.15 -17.25
CA LEU A 21 14.29 -4.55 -16.50
C LEU A 21 13.46 -3.34 -16.07
N TYR A 22 14.10 -2.29 -15.56
CA TYR A 22 13.42 -1.06 -15.15
C TYR A 22 12.74 -0.35 -16.33
N THR A 23 13.40 -0.33 -17.49
CA THR A 23 12.90 0.33 -18.70
C THR A 23 11.77 -0.47 -19.36
N ILE A 24 11.88 -1.81 -19.41
CA ILE A 24 10.82 -2.69 -19.93
C ILE A 24 9.57 -2.60 -19.04
N VAL A 25 9.74 -2.59 -17.72
CA VAL A 25 8.63 -2.40 -16.77
C VAL A 25 8.02 -0.99 -16.86
N GLY A 26 8.83 0.03 -17.18
CA GLY A 26 8.34 1.39 -17.40
C GLY A 26 7.58 1.63 -18.71
N ALA A 27 7.82 0.79 -19.73
CA ALA A 27 7.23 0.95 -21.07
C ALA A 27 5.84 0.28 -21.23
N LEU A 28 5.51 -0.68 -20.37
CA LEU A 28 4.18 -1.27 -20.28
C LEU A 28 3.47 -0.58 -19.13
N GLY A 29 2.48 0.27 -19.43
CA GLY A 29 1.69 0.94 -18.39
C GLY A 29 1.28 -0.06 -17.30
N MET A 30 1.77 0.17 -16.08
CA MET A 30 1.63 -0.77 -14.97
C MET A 30 0.15 -0.84 -14.57
N SER A 31 -0.43 -2.03 -14.49
CA SER A 31 -1.80 -2.14 -14.02
C SER A 31 -1.87 -1.76 -12.53
N ILE A 32 -3.04 -1.30 -12.06
CA ILE A 32 -3.28 -1.02 -10.64
C ILE A 32 -2.93 -2.25 -9.77
N GLN A 33 -3.20 -3.45 -10.30
CA GLN A 33 -2.88 -4.70 -9.63
C GLN A 33 -1.37 -4.89 -9.48
N ASP A 34 -0.58 -4.65 -10.53
CA ASP A 34 0.88 -4.75 -10.49
C ASP A 34 1.49 -3.71 -9.54
N LEU A 35 0.93 -2.49 -9.55
CA LEU A 35 1.37 -1.41 -8.69
C LEU A 35 1.15 -1.74 -7.20
N LEU A 36 0.00 -2.31 -6.86
CA LEU A 36 -0.31 -2.75 -5.50
C LEU A 36 0.46 -4.01 -5.08
N GLN A 37 0.73 -4.92 -6.01
CA GLN A 37 1.38 -6.21 -5.72
C GLN A 37 2.88 -6.08 -5.41
N LYS A 38 3.53 -5.03 -5.92
CA LYS A 38 5.00 -4.87 -5.89
C LYS A 38 5.62 -5.00 -4.49
N ASP A 39 4.99 -4.42 -3.47
CA ASP A 39 5.47 -4.47 -2.08
C ASP A 39 4.31 -4.74 -1.10
N VAL A 40 3.60 -5.84 -1.36
CA VAL A 40 2.47 -6.28 -0.52
C VAL A 40 2.94 -7.19 0.62
N LYS A 41 2.34 -6.98 1.80
CA LYS A 41 2.37 -7.93 2.91
C LYS A 41 0.96 -8.33 3.28
N GLN A 42 0.77 -9.58 3.66
CA GLN A 42 -0.51 -10.08 4.13
C GLN A 42 -0.48 -10.26 5.64
N VAL A 43 -1.52 -9.78 6.31
CA VAL A 43 -1.79 -9.98 7.74
C VAL A 43 -3.13 -10.69 7.83
N ALA A 44 -3.16 -11.87 8.45
CA ALA A 44 -4.35 -12.68 8.55
C ALA A 44 -4.62 -13.09 9.99
N GLY A 45 -5.87 -12.97 10.40
CA GLY A 45 -6.40 -13.44 11.68
C GLY A 45 -7.61 -14.33 11.46
N PRO A 46 -8.26 -14.78 12.55
CA PRO A 46 -9.39 -15.71 12.46
C PRO A 46 -10.59 -15.15 11.67
N ASN A 47 -10.80 -13.84 11.74
CA ASN A 47 -12.01 -13.18 11.26
C ASN A 47 -11.77 -12.18 10.11
N MET A 48 -10.51 -11.87 9.81
CA MET A 48 -10.16 -10.85 8.82
C MET A 48 -8.77 -11.09 8.24
N ARG A 49 -8.62 -10.81 6.94
CA ARG A 49 -7.36 -10.76 6.22
C ARG A 49 -7.18 -9.39 5.58
N LEU A 50 -6.11 -8.69 5.94
CA LEU A 50 -5.73 -7.41 5.33
C LEU A 50 -4.41 -7.51 4.60
N LEU A 51 -4.33 -6.76 3.50
CA LEU A 51 -3.09 -6.51 2.79
C LEU A 51 -2.52 -5.16 3.20
N ILE A 52 -1.20 -5.03 3.20
CA ILE A 52 -0.48 -3.76 3.37
C ILE A 52 0.42 -3.60 2.16
N SER A 53 0.06 -2.69 1.26
CA SER A 53 0.79 -2.36 0.05
C SER A 53 1.55 -1.06 0.21
N SER A 54 2.80 -1.02 -0.24
CA SER A 54 3.58 0.21 -0.34
C SER A 54 3.83 0.55 -1.80
N LEU A 55 3.41 1.75 -2.20
CA LEU A 55 3.55 2.27 -3.55
C LEU A 55 4.98 2.77 -3.79
N SER A 56 5.43 2.77 -5.04
CA SER A 56 6.70 3.40 -5.43
C SER A 56 6.65 4.91 -5.19
N SER A 57 7.83 5.54 -5.06
CA SER A 57 7.95 6.98 -4.81
C SER A 57 7.36 7.87 -5.91
N GLU A 58 7.14 7.31 -7.10
CA GLU A 58 6.57 8.01 -8.26
C GLU A 58 5.03 8.10 -8.19
N TYR A 59 4.41 7.33 -7.29
CA TYR A 59 2.98 7.12 -7.27
C TYR A 59 2.39 7.33 -5.87
N THR A 60 1.28 8.07 -5.80
CA THR A 60 0.63 8.40 -4.53
C THR A 60 -0.69 7.64 -4.40
N VAL A 61 -1.19 7.50 -3.17
CA VAL A 61 -2.51 6.91 -2.94
C VAL A 61 -3.59 7.75 -3.63
N GLU A 62 -3.44 9.08 -3.64
CA GLU A 62 -4.35 9.98 -4.35
C GLU A 62 -4.34 9.74 -5.87
N LYS A 63 -3.16 9.55 -6.50
CA LYS A 63 -3.06 9.20 -7.93
C LYS A 63 -3.72 7.84 -8.22
N LEU A 64 -3.48 6.84 -7.37
CA LEU A 64 -4.15 5.52 -7.46
C LEU A 64 -5.66 5.68 -7.50
N ILE A 65 -6.20 6.45 -6.56
CA ILE A 65 -7.63 6.70 -6.45
C ILE A 65 -8.17 7.42 -7.68
N GLY A 66 -7.42 8.39 -8.21
CA GLY A 66 -7.77 9.10 -9.45
C GLY A 66 -7.82 8.20 -10.69
N GLU A 67 -6.99 7.15 -10.75
CA GLU A 67 -6.94 6.21 -11.87
C GLU A 67 -7.94 5.05 -11.74
N LEU A 68 -8.51 4.82 -10.55
CA LEU A 68 -9.56 3.84 -10.31
C LEU A 68 -10.84 4.22 -11.05
N LYS A 69 -11.05 3.60 -12.22
CA LYS A 69 -12.30 3.72 -12.99
C LYS A 69 -13.48 3.10 -12.25
N THR A 70 -13.23 1.97 -11.58
CA THR A 70 -14.24 1.26 -10.80
C THR A 70 -13.60 0.66 -9.54
N MET A 71 -14.43 0.39 -8.52
CA MET A 71 -13.96 -0.38 -7.37
C MET A 71 -13.75 -1.87 -7.69
N LYS A 72 -14.14 -2.33 -8.89
CA LYS A 72 -13.97 -3.71 -9.33
C LYS A 72 -12.48 -4.07 -9.39
N ASP A 73 -11.62 -3.12 -9.75
CA ASP A 73 -10.17 -3.34 -9.81
C ASP A 73 -9.60 -3.68 -8.41
N MET A 74 -10.12 -3.03 -7.37
CA MET A 74 -9.78 -3.33 -5.98
C MET A 74 -10.36 -4.67 -5.53
N ASP A 75 -11.63 -4.95 -5.86
CA ASP A 75 -12.30 -6.22 -5.55
C ASP A 75 -11.57 -7.41 -6.22
N GLU A 76 -11.12 -7.26 -7.47
CA GLU A 76 -10.32 -8.25 -8.20
C GLU A 76 -8.93 -8.44 -7.59
N PHE A 77 -8.24 -7.35 -7.24
CA PHE A 77 -6.94 -7.41 -6.56
C PHE A 77 -7.02 -8.19 -5.24
N LEU A 78 -8.03 -7.90 -4.41
CA LEU A 78 -8.23 -8.62 -3.15
C LEU A 78 -8.59 -10.09 -3.37
N SER A 79 -9.40 -10.40 -4.38
CA SER A 79 -9.80 -11.79 -4.70
C SER A 79 -8.61 -12.64 -5.14
N LYS A 80 -7.62 -12.06 -5.84
CA LYS A 80 -6.37 -12.73 -6.23
C LYS A 80 -5.39 -12.94 -5.07
N ASN A 81 -5.53 -12.19 -3.99
CA ASN A 81 -4.67 -12.26 -2.81
C ASN A 81 -5.41 -12.97 -1.67
N ASP A 82 -5.64 -14.27 -1.85
CA ASP A 82 -6.32 -15.16 -0.91
C ASP A 82 -7.71 -14.66 -0.48
N ASN A 83 -8.46 -13.97 -1.33
CA ASN A 83 -9.73 -13.35 -0.95
C ASN A 83 -9.61 -12.45 0.30
N ALA A 84 -8.60 -11.58 0.33
CA ALA A 84 -8.44 -10.60 1.39
C ALA A 84 -9.69 -9.71 1.56
N ASP A 85 -9.92 -9.24 2.78
CA ASP A 85 -11.08 -8.42 3.14
C ASP A 85 -10.86 -6.93 2.88
N GLY A 86 -9.60 -6.52 2.75
CA GLY A 86 -9.21 -5.14 2.54
C GLY A 86 -7.72 -4.97 2.29
N VAL A 87 -7.34 -3.75 1.94
CA VAL A 87 -5.94 -3.34 1.72
C VAL A 87 -5.71 -1.97 2.32
N ILE A 88 -4.59 -1.84 3.02
CA ILE A 88 -3.99 -0.57 3.46
C ILE A 88 -2.89 -0.23 2.46
N ILE A 89 -2.89 1.01 2.00
CA ILE A 89 -2.04 1.48 0.92
C ILE A 89 -1.23 2.65 1.45
N LEU A 90 0.09 2.55 1.33
CA LEU A 90 1.03 3.54 1.82
C LEU A 90 1.79 4.13 0.64
N SER A 91 1.93 5.45 0.56
CA SER A 91 2.84 6.09 -0.40
C SER A 91 3.75 7.08 0.30
N LEU A 92 4.94 7.26 -0.26
CA LEU A 92 5.92 8.24 0.16
C LEU A 92 6.42 8.99 -1.08
N GLU A 93 6.03 10.25 -1.21
CA GLU A 93 6.53 11.15 -2.24
C GLU A 93 7.62 12.03 -1.63
N THR A 94 8.70 12.25 -2.36
CA THR A 94 9.78 13.18 -1.98
C THR A 94 9.99 14.15 -3.13
N ASN A 95 9.71 15.44 -2.89
CA ASN A 95 9.83 16.49 -3.88
C ASN A 95 10.48 17.71 -3.25
N ASN A 96 11.64 18.15 -3.78
CA ASN A 96 12.33 19.38 -3.36
C ASN A 96 12.39 19.57 -1.84
N ASP A 97 12.94 18.57 -1.14
CA ASP A 97 13.07 18.49 0.34
C ASP A 97 11.75 18.35 1.14
N GLU A 98 10.59 18.32 0.47
CA GLU A 98 9.32 18.01 1.11
C GLU A 98 9.02 16.50 1.02
N ILE A 99 8.76 15.88 2.17
CA ILE A 99 8.34 14.48 2.27
C ILE A 99 6.83 14.44 2.53
N LYS A 100 6.09 13.82 1.61
CA LYS A 100 4.63 13.60 1.75
C LYS A 100 4.35 12.13 1.90
N ARG A 101 3.73 11.75 3.01
CA ARG A 101 3.25 10.39 3.23
C ARG A 101 1.73 10.39 3.16
N GLN A 102 1.17 9.42 2.43
CA GLN A 102 -0.27 9.19 2.40
C GLN A 102 -0.55 7.78 2.86
N LEU A 103 -1.68 7.64 3.55
CA LEU A 103 -2.26 6.37 3.94
C LEU A 103 -3.65 6.32 3.35
N GLY A 104 -3.96 5.29 2.60
CA GLY A 104 -5.34 4.96 2.25
C GLY A 104 -5.69 3.57 2.70
N PHE A 105 -6.98 3.29 2.78
CA PHE A 105 -7.43 1.93 2.90
C PHE A 105 -8.72 1.71 2.13
N TYR A 106 -8.91 0.48 1.71
CA TYR A 106 -10.12 -0.03 1.07
C TYR A 106 -10.54 -1.30 1.79
N ALA A 107 -11.84 -1.45 2.06
CA ALA A 107 -12.39 -2.71 2.51
C ALA A 107 -13.54 -3.15 1.59
N LYS A 108 -13.57 -4.45 1.31
CA LYS A 108 -14.60 -5.07 0.46
C LYS A 108 -15.99 -4.91 1.06
N LYS A 109 -16.08 -5.05 2.39
CA LYS A 109 -17.33 -4.97 3.16
C LYS A 109 -17.37 -3.72 4.03
N PHE A 110 -18.56 -3.10 4.10
CA PHE A 110 -18.78 -1.92 4.92
C PHE A 110 -18.57 -2.17 6.42
N GLU A 111 -18.90 -3.38 6.90
CA GLU A 111 -18.70 -3.78 8.30
C GLU A 111 -17.24 -3.74 8.76
N HIS A 112 -16.29 -3.83 7.82
CA HIS A 112 -14.86 -3.75 8.09
C HIS A 112 -14.32 -2.31 8.03
N MET A 113 -15.00 -1.42 7.29
CA MET A 113 -14.54 -0.05 7.07
C MET A 113 -14.43 0.73 8.38
N LEU A 114 -15.51 0.74 9.19
CA LEU A 114 -15.57 1.54 10.41
C LEU A 114 -14.54 1.09 11.46
N PRO A 115 -14.40 -0.22 11.79
CA PRO A 115 -13.38 -0.68 12.73
C PRO A 115 -11.95 -0.36 12.27
N ILE A 116 -11.64 -0.52 10.98
CA ILE A 116 -10.33 -0.14 10.43
C ILE A 116 -10.10 1.36 10.61
N ASN A 117 -11.07 2.18 10.22
CA ASN A 117 -11.02 3.64 10.31
C ASN A 117 -10.80 4.14 11.74
N GLU A 118 -11.51 3.56 12.70
CA GLU A 118 -11.42 3.91 14.12
C GLU A 118 -10.08 3.47 14.69
N TYR A 119 -9.60 2.27 14.33
CA TYR A 119 -8.33 1.76 14.83
C TYR A 119 -7.15 2.61 14.36
N ILE A 120 -6.99 2.82 13.05
CA ILE A 120 -5.82 3.53 12.51
C ILE A 120 -5.73 5.00 12.97
N GLN A 121 -6.86 5.61 13.37
CA GLN A 121 -6.91 7.00 13.83
C GLN A 121 -6.73 7.14 15.35
N ARG A 122 -6.49 6.07 16.10
CA ARG A 122 -6.19 6.20 17.53
C ARG A 122 -4.92 7.01 17.74
N GLU A 123 -5.01 8.01 18.61
CA GLU A 123 -3.89 8.90 18.97
C GLU A 123 -2.66 8.13 19.47
N GLU A 124 -2.88 6.99 20.15
CA GLU A 124 -1.81 6.11 20.66
C GLU A 124 -0.90 5.55 19.55
N HIS A 125 -1.35 5.53 18.30
CA HIS A 125 -0.56 5.08 17.15
C HIS A 125 0.36 6.17 16.60
N ASN A 126 0.17 7.43 17.01
CA ASN A 126 0.98 8.58 16.62
C ASN A 126 1.18 8.73 15.09
N LEU A 127 0.18 8.35 14.29
CA LEU A 127 0.24 8.46 12.83
C LEU A 127 -0.06 9.90 12.34
N ASN A 128 -0.73 10.70 13.18
CA ASN A 128 -1.14 12.09 12.90
C ASN A 128 -1.82 12.20 11.52
N LEU A 129 -2.94 11.48 11.39
CA LEU A 129 -3.70 11.37 10.15
C LEU A 129 -4.64 12.56 9.99
N ARG A 130 -4.69 13.11 8.77
CA ARG A 130 -5.71 14.08 8.36
C ARG A 130 -6.47 13.53 7.17
N GLU A 131 -7.76 13.26 7.36
CA GLU A 131 -8.62 12.76 6.28
C GLU A 131 -8.67 13.76 5.10
N ARG A 132 -8.62 13.20 3.90
CA ARG A 132 -8.75 13.92 2.63
C ARG A 132 -10.08 13.52 1.99
N GLY A 133 -10.77 14.51 1.42
CA GLY A 133 -11.99 14.25 0.67
C GLY A 133 -11.68 13.42 -0.58
N ILE A 134 -12.56 12.47 -0.87
CA ILE A 134 -12.53 11.67 -2.09
C ILE A 134 -13.88 11.77 -2.81
N PRO A 135 -13.92 11.51 -4.14
CA PRO A 135 -15.17 11.42 -4.88
C PRO A 135 -16.18 10.45 -4.24
N ILE A 136 -17.47 10.81 -4.24
CA ILE A 136 -18.55 10.04 -3.59
C ILE A 136 -18.67 8.62 -4.17
N ASN A 137 -18.41 8.44 -5.47
CA ASN A 137 -18.42 7.13 -6.14
C ASN A 137 -17.30 6.19 -5.65
N GLN A 138 -16.40 6.67 -4.81
CA GLN A 138 -15.28 5.92 -4.23
C GLN A 138 -15.37 5.83 -2.70
N ALA A 139 -16.54 6.04 -2.10
CA ALA A 139 -16.76 6.09 -0.64
C ALA A 139 -16.32 4.83 0.14
N ARG A 140 -16.03 3.71 -0.53
CA ARG A 140 -15.42 2.50 0.08
C ARG A 140 -13.90 2.60 0.26
N ILE A 141 -13.31 3.73 -0.10
CA ILE A 141 -11.91 4.07 0.14
C ILE A 141 -11.88 5.19 1.18
N LYS A 142 -10.83 5.23 1.98
CA LYS A 142 -10.46 6.41 2.76
C LYS A 142 -9.06 6.82 2.39
N LEU A 143 -8.80 8.12 2.41
CA LEU A 143 -7.50 8.71 2.12
C LEU A 143 -7.13 9.65 3.25
N PHE A 144 -5.89 9.55 3.71
CA PHE A 144 -5.32 10.38 4.75
C PHE A 144 -3.98 10.94 4.28
N GLU A 145 -3.76 12.20 4.60
CA GLU A 145 -2.42 12.77 4.72
C GLU A 145 -1.84 12.30 6.05
N GLN A 146 -0.68 11.65 6.02
CA GLN A 146 0.00 11.15 7.21
C GLN A 146 1.13 12.10 7.58
N ARG A 147 0.92 12.91 8.62
CA ARG A 147 1.88 13.95 9.03
C ARG A 147 3.07 13.41 9.79
N ASN A 148 2.92 12.29 10.48
CA ASN A 148 4.09 11.56 10.98
C ASN A 148 4.75 10.81 9.81
N VAL A 149 5.66 11.48 9.11
CA VAL A 149 6.37 10.93 7.94
C VAL A 149 7.33 9.79 8.29
N GLN A 150 7.77 9.70 9.56
CA GLN A 150 8.66 8.64 10.07
C GLN A 150 7.94 7.29 10.20
N ALA A 151 6.61 7.32 10.37
CA ALA A 151 5.77 6.13 10.43
C ALA A 151 5.65 5.42 9.09
N SER A 152 6.66 4.62 8.80
CA SER A 152 6.72 3.75 7.62
C SER A 152 5.85 2.51 7.79
N ARG A 153 5.80 1.67 6.74
CA ARG A 153 5.21 0.33 6.83
C ARG A 153 5.73 -0.48 8.01
N LYS A 154 6.99 -0.29 8.44
CA LYS A 154 7.55 -1.00 9.59
C LYS A 154 6.88 -0.63 10.91
N GLU A 155 6.40 0.60 11.05
CA GLU A 155 5.64 1.04 12.22
C GLU A 155 4.16 0.67 12.09
N ILE A 156 3.60 0.74 10.88
CA ILE A 156 2.19 0.44 10.64
C ILE A 156 1.91 -1.07 10.72
N LEU A 157 2.79 -1.92 10.21
CA LEU A 157 2.57 -3.37 10.16
C LEU A 157 2.26 -3.98 11.54
N PRO A 158 3.03 -3.73 12.61
CA PRO A 158 2.70 -4.21 13.95
C PRO A 158 1.33 -3.73 14.47
N LEU A 159 0.92 -2.51 14.14
CA LEU A 159 -0.41 -1.99 14.51
C LEU A 159 -1.51 -2.81 13.85
N ILE A 160 -1.35 -3.12 12.57
CA ILE A 160 -2.34 -3.90 11.82
C ILE A 160 -2.34 -5.36 12.27
N GLU A 161 -1.18 -5.93 12.59
CA GLU A 161 -1.09 -7.26 13.21
C GLU A 161 -1.86 -7.32 14.54
N GLN A 162 -1.71 -6.31 15.39
CA GLN A 162 -2.45 -6.21 16.65
C GLN A 162 -3.96 -6.05 16.41
N PHE A 163 -4.37 -5.14 15.51
CA PHE A 163 -5.77 -4.97 15.13
C PHE A 163 -6.41 -6.28 14.68
N ILE A 164 -5.76 -7.00 13.78
CA ILE A 164 -6.28 -8.25 13.21
C ILE A 164 -6.41 -9.35 14.25
N LYS A 165 -5.48 -9.38 15.21
CA LYS A 165 -5.53 -10.32 16.34
C LYS A 165 -6.72 -10.04 17.26
N ASP A 166 -7.02 -8.77 17.52
CA ASP A 166 -8.09 -8.34 18.44
C ASP A 166 -9.46 -8.24 17.75
N PHE A 167 -9.51 -8.34 16.42
CA PHE A 167 -10.73 -8.16 15.65
C PHE A 167 -11.73 -9.31 15.88
N ALA A 168 -12.75 -9.03 16.69
CA ALA A 168 -13.94 -9.87 16.86
C ALA A 168 -15.14 -9.20 16.15
N PRO A 169 -15.75 -9.83 15.14
CA PRO A 169 -16.92 -9.28 14.47
C PRO A 169 -18.10 -9.25 15.45
N LYS A 170 -18.82 -8.12 15.49
CA LYS A 170 -19.96 -7.86 16.40
C LYS A 170 -21.16 -8.82 16.26
N ASN A 171 -21.12 -9.80 15.37
CA ASN A 171 -22.22 -10.71 15.04
C ASN A 171 -21.99 -12.17 15.52
N SER A 172 -21.20 -12.38 16.56
CA SER A 172 -20.93 -13.71 17.14
C SER A 172 -21.61 -13.93 18.51
N SER A 173 -22.79 -13.35 18.70
CA SER A 173 -23.66 -13.57 19.86
C SER A 173 -25.12 -13.71 19.43
#